data_AF-A0A5B6X2E9-F1
#
_entry.id   AF-A0A5B6X2E9-F1
#
_cell.length_a   1.000
_cell.length_b   1.000
_cell.length_c   1.000
_cell.angle_alpha   90.00
_cell.angle_beta   90.00
_cell.angle_gamma   90.00
#
_symmetry.space_group_name_H-M   'P 1'
#
loop_
_entity.id
_entity.type
_entity.pdbx_description
1 polymer ?
#
loop_
_entity_poly.entity_id
_entity_poly.type
_entity_poly.pdbx_seq_one_letter_code
_entity_poly.pdbx_strand_id
1 'polypeptide(L)'
;MRTSCRWSVLNTLSSILSCYTIFLLFSALQGCFARDNITIKSGLADGQTLVSPGNRFELGFFGPSRGSNVKRYVGIRYASNPQIVVWVANRDNPVLDRTGVLSIANDQLKLSDEKGEIYWSTQRGAKRSNLVAKLNDTGNFILLDERLRVNLWESFTEPTDTFLFGMKMDAKFLLTSWSSEEDPSSGNFIFKQDQGGEQLVVMEKSTVHWKSSRPDAGKIIKSDELPPTIANFLNFSQSNNPRVYQDKRMVMTFTGKLQYWDFDADMNSWSLIWLEPNNNCSVFNFCGNFGTCNTNSRLPCKCLPGFQPKFMDKWKAGEFSDGCSRIHTSSCGNDFLSLKRMKVENSDSSYEAKDETDCRGECLKNCQCQAYSFVGQRDYTTSCLIWSEDLKDLQDDEDDGYDLNIRVALSDIEATTRNCETCGTNSVPYPLSTGPKCGDPMYFSFHCNNDTGELSFMAPNGQYSVVTVNPDARTFVIQMKAEEANNCAALHTSASRILQFNQSSPFNVNSTWQLNFGFYTRRYG
;
A
#
# COMPACT_ATOMS: atom_id res chain seq x y z
N MET A 1 5.73 -43.51 87.06
CA MET A 1 5.81 -42.55 85.93
C MET A 1 5.28 -43.23 84.67
N ARG A 2 4.03 -43.00 84.29
CA ARG A 2 3.49 -43.32 82.96
C ARG A 2 2.54 -42.20 82.59
N THR A 3 3.04 -41.21 81.87
CA THR A 3 2.23 -40.17 81.23
C THR A 3 1.70 -40.73 79.92
N SER A 4 0.44 -41.17 79.93
CA SER A 4 -0.29 -41.54 78.72
C SER A 4 -0.63 -40.26 77.95
N CYS A 5 0.01 -40.07 76.81
CA CYS A 5 -0.32 -39.01 75.86
C CYS A 5 -1.71 -39.32 75.25
N ARG A 6 -2.78 -38.74 75.80
CA ARG A 6 -4.11 -38.72 75.16
C ARG A 6 -4.06 -37.69 74.03
N TRP A 7 -3.83 -38.15 72.81
CA TRP A 7 -4.14 -37.36 71.63
C TRP A 7 -5.66 -37.19 71.58
N SER A 8 -6.14 -35.94 71.67
CA SER A 8 -7.57 -35.66 71.60
C SER A 8 -8.07 -36.00 70.19
N VAL A 9 -9.23 -36.66 70.12
CA VAL A 9 -9.90 -37.01 68.85
C VAL A 9 -10.15 -35.76 67.99
N LEU A 10 -10.27 -34.58 68.61
CA LEU A 10 -10.35 -33.29 67.91
C LEU A 10 -9.05 -32.95 67.15
N ASN A 11 -7.88 -33.23 67.71
CA ASN A 11 -6.61 -32.93 67.04
C ASN A 11 -6.38 -33.84 65.84
N THR A 12 -6.81 -35.11 65.91
CA THR A 12 -6.75 -36.03 64.77
C THR A 12 -7.74 -35.64 63.66
N LEU A 13 -8.96 -35.21 64.01
CA LEU A 13 -9.94 -34.72 63.04
C LEU A 13 -9.47 -33.42 62.37
N SER A 14 -8.88 -32.49 63.12
CA SER A 14 -8.33 -31.24 62.60
C SER A 14 -7.17 -31.47 61.62
N SER A 15 -6.25 -32.40 61.93
CA SER A 15 -5.17 -32.80 61.01
C SER A 15 -5.69 -33.48 59.74
N ILE A 16 -6.72 -34.33 59.84
CA ILE A 16 -7.32 -34.98 58.66
C ILE A 16 -8.00 -33.93 57.78
N LEU A 17 -8.73 -32.98 58.37
CA LEU A 17 -9.40 -31.91 57.64
C LEU A 17 -8.37 -30.98 56.95
N SER A 18 -7.25 -30.66 57.62
CA SER A 18 -6.19 -29.85 57.02
C SER A 18 -5.44 -30.57 55.90
N CYS A 19 -5.21 -31.88 56.03
CA CYS A 19 -4.66 -32.68 54.94
C CYS A 19 -5.61 -32.74 53.73
N TYR A 20 -6.93 -32.83 53.97
CA TYR A 20 -7.94 -32.83 52.90
C TYR A 20 -8.03 -31.48 52.19
N THR A 21 -7.95 -30.36 52.92
CA THR A 21 -7.95 -29.03 52.30
C THR A 21 -6.66 -28.75 51.54
N ILE A 22 -5.50 -29.21 52.02
CA ILE A 22 -4.24 -29.14 51.28
C ILE A 22 -4.31 -30.00 50.00
N PHE A 23 -4.90 -31.20 50.07
CA PHE A 23 -5.08 -32.06 48.90
C PHE A 23 -6.06 -31.45 47.87
N LEU A 24 -7.13 -30.78 48.33
CA LEU A 24 -8.05 -30.02 47.48
C LEU A 24 -7.40 -28.77 46.86
N LEU A 25 -6.54 -28.07 47.61
CA LEU A 25 -5.72 -26.97 47.08
C LEU A 25 -4.70 -27.44 46.04
N PHE A 26 -4.06 -28.59 46.25
CA PHE A 26 -3.11 -29.19 45.29
C PHE A 26 -3.81 -29.78 44.05
N SER A 27 -5.04 -30.27 44.17
CA SER A 27 -5.85 -30.71 43.02
C SER A 27 -6.46 -29.54 42.23
N ALA A 28 -6.78 -28.41 42.89
CA ALA A 28 -7.09 -27.15 42.23
C ALA A 28 -5.87 -26.50 41.55
N LEU A 29 -4.65 -26.88 41.95
CA LEU A 29 -3.37 -26.53 41.33
C LEU A 29 -2.95 -27.50 40.20
N GLN A 30 -3.87 -28.34 39.70
CA GLN A 30 -3.69 -28.91 38.36
C GLN A 30 -3.77 -27.75 37.36
N GLY A 31 -2.64 -27.08 37.13
CA GLY A 31 -2.51 -26.05 36.13
C GLY A 31 -3.04 -26.59 34.81
N CYS A 32 -4.12 -26.00 34.31
CA CYS A 32 -4.57 -26.21 32.95
C CYS A 32 -3.52 -25.53 32.05
N PHE A 33 -2.39 -26.20 31.84
CA PHE A 33 -1.40 -25.72 30.90
C PHE A 33 -2.03 -25.75 29.51
N ALA A 34 -2.03 -24.59 28.86
CA ALA A 34 -2.49 -24.51 27.49
C ALA A 34 -1.62 -25.45 26.64
N ARG A 35 -2.28 -26.30 25.86
CA ARG A 35 -1.62 -27.29 25.02
C ARG A 35 -0.89 -26.57 23.89
N ASP A 36 0.39 -26.81 23.70
CA ASP A 36 1.21 -26.13 22.68
C ASP A 36 1.56 -27.01 21.46
N ASN A 37 1.16 -28.29 21.50
CA ASN A 37 1.57 -29.28 20.50
C ASN A 37 0.52 -30.33 20.10
N ILE A 38 0.71 -30.86 18.89
CA ILE A 38 0.02 -32.04 18.33
C ILE A 38 1.04 -33.17 18.21
N THR A 39 0.63 -34.37 18.64
CA THR A 39 1.45 -35.59 18.52
C THR A 39 0.73 -36.60 17.63
N ILE A 40 1.43 -37.65 17.20
CA ILE A 40 0.83 -38.74 16.41
C ILE A 40 -0.41 -39.36 17.10
N LYS A 41 -0.47 -39.35 18.43
CA LYS A 41 -1.56 -39.95 19.20
C LYS A 41 -2.71 -38.98 19.50
N SER A 42 -2.49 -37.69 19.30
CA SER A 42 -3.43 -36.66 19.76
C SER A 42 -3.50 -35.53 18.74
N GLY A 43 -4.58 -35.50 17.96
CA GLY A 43 -4.93 -34.41 17.06
C GLY A 43 -5.56 -33.22 17.79
N LEU A 44 -6.02 -32.25 17.00
CA LEU A 44 -6.78 -31.07 17.41
C LEU A 44 -8.12 -31.09 16.68
N ALA A 45 -9.21 -31.28 17.42
CA ALA A 45 -10.56 -31.26 16.87
C ALA A 45 -11.18 -29.86 16.93
N ASP A 46 -12.26 -29.63 16.18
CA ASP A 46 -13.02 -28.39 16.25
C ASP A 46 -13.49 -28.10 17.71
N GLY A 47 -13.32 -26.85 18.14
CA GLY A 47 -13.54 -26.41 19.52
C GLY A 47 -12.32 -26.52 20.45
N GLN A 48 -11.24 -27.17 20.01
CA GLN A 48 -9.96 -27.19 20.72
C GLN A 48 -8.98 -26.17 20.14
N THR A 49 -8.03 -25.72 20.96
CA THR A 49 -6.97 -24.78 20.55
C THR A 49 -5.60 -25.24 21.01
N LEU A 50 -4.57 -24.79 20.30
CA LEU A 50 -3.19 -24.78 20.77
C LEU A 50 -2.80 -23.34 21.07
N VAL A 51 -2.04 -23.12 22.14
CA VAL A 51 -1.55 -21.79 22.51
C VAL A 51 -0.03 -21.83 22.55
N SER A 52 0.62 -20.80 22.01
CA SER A 52 2.08 -20.68 22.06
C SER A 52 2.57 -20.54 23.52
N PRO A 53 3.80 -20.98 23.85
CA PRO A 53 4.29 -20.99 25.24
C PRO A 53 4.20 -19.64 25.98
N GLY A 54 4.43 -18.53 25.28
CA GLY A 54 4.31 -17.15 25.77
C GLY A 54 2.91 -16.55 25.64
N ASN A 55 1.90 -17.34 25.29
CA ASN A 55 0.50 -16.92 25.16
C ASN A 55 0.30 -15.75 24.16
N ARG A 56 1.05 -15.75 23.05
CA ARG A 56 0.99 -14.70 22.02
C ARG A 56 0.10 -15.10 20.86
N PHE A 57 0.19 -16.36 20.45
CA PHE A 57 -0.56 -16.90 19.34
C PHE A 57 -1.39 -18.11 19.77
N GLU A 58 -2.53 -18.27 19.12
CA GLU A 58 -3.42 -19.41 19.28
C GLU A 58 -3.73 -20.02 17.91
N LEU A 59 -3.63 -21.34 17.79
CA LEU A 59 -4.05 -22.10 16.62
C LEU A 59 -5.35 -22.84 16.94
N GLY A 60 -6.33 -22.76 16.04
CA GLY A 60 -7.61 -23.45 16.23
C GLY A 60 -8.55 -23.31 15.04
N PHE A 61 -9.76 -23.86 15.21
CA PHE A 61 -10.81 -23.78 14.20
C PHE A 61 -11.62 -22.47 14.32
N PHE A 62 -11.86 -21.81 13.20
CA PHE A 62 -12.68 -20.61 13.09
C PHE A 62 -13.58 -20.64 11.84
N GLY A 63 -14.48 -19.66 11.73
CA GLY A 63 -15.46 -19.55 10.63
C GLY A 63 -16.92 -19.53 11.11
N PRO A 64 -17.86 -19.19 10.21
CA PRO A 64 -19.28 -19.06 10.53
C PRO A 64 -19.80 -20.34 11.18
N SER A 65 -20.33 -20.15 12.39
CA SER A 65 -20.74 -21.24 13.28
C SER A 65 -22.25 -21.50 13.26
N ARG A 66 -23.03 -20.65 12.58
CA ARG A 66 -24.50 -20.68 12.56
C ARG A 66 -25.01 -20.43 11.13
N GLY A 67 -26.04 -21.16 10.71
CA GLY A 67 -26.67 -21.04 9.39
C GLY A 67 -26.51 -22.29 8.51
N SER A 68 -27.07 -22.26 7.30
CA SER A 68 -27.02 -23.35 6.31
C SER A 68 -25.67 -23.51 5.60
N ASN A 69 -24.71 -22.61 5.83
CA ASN A 69 -23.42 -22.54 5.12
C ASN A 69 -22.26 -22.63 6.12
N VAL A 70 -22.16 -23.76 6.85
CA VAL A 70 -21.03 -24.00 7.76
C VAL A 70 -19.75 -24.14 6.92
N LYS A 71 -18.76 -23.28 7.21
CA LYS A 71 -17.40 -23.37 6.68
C LYS A 71 -16.44 -23.26 7.85
N ARG A 72 -15.57 -24.26 8.01
CA ARG A 72 -14.57 -24.30 9.09
C ARG A 72 -13.16 -24.29 8.51
N TYR A 73 -12.35 -23.43 9.10
CA TYR A 73 -10.96 -23.20 8.73
C TYR A 73 -10.07 -23.41 9.94
N VAL A 74 -8.88 -23.94 9.73
CA VAL A 74 -7.82 -23.96 10.75
C VAL A 74 -6.94 -22.74 10.52
N GLY A 75 -6.75 -21.93 11.56
CA GLY A 75 -5.91 -20.75 11.47
C GLY A 75 -5.14 -20.45 12.75
N ILE A 76 -4.15 -19.58 12.60
CA ILE A 76 -3.38 -18.99 13.70
C ILE A 76 -3.89 -17.58 13.88
N ARG A 77 -4.15 -17.19 15.12
CA ARG A 77 -4.57 -15.85 15.52
C ARG A 77 -3.74 -15.33 16.69
N TYR A 78 -3.75 -14.01 16.90
CA TYR A 78 -3.28 -13.47 18.17
C TYR A 78 -4.19 -13.95 19.31
N ALA A 79 -3.58 -14.30 20.44
CA ALA A 79 -4.30 -14.73 21.65
C ALA A 79 -4.99 -13.56 22.37
N SER A 80 -4.46 -12.34 22.21
CA SER A 80 -5.06 -11.11 22.72
C SER A 80 -6.23 -10.62 21.85
N ASN A 81 -7.08 -9.77 22.42
CA ASN A 81 -8.13 -9.09 21.66
C ASN A 81 -7.58 -7.81 21.01
N PRO A 82 -7.99 -7.49 19.76
CA PRO A 82 -8.94 -8.23 18.92
C PRO A 82 -8.36 -9.53 18.33
N GLN A 83 -9.22 -10.56 18.16
CA GLN A 83 -8.84 -11.85 17.57
C GLN A 83 -8.52 -11.72 16.07
N ILE A 84 -7.29 -11.36 15.75
CA ILE A 84 -6.81 -11.20 14.39
C ILE A 84 -6.18 -12.51 13.92
N VAL A 85 -6.71 -13.08 12.84
CA VAL A 85 -6.15 -14.24 12.15
C VAL A 85 -4.97 -13.79 11.29
N VAL A 86 -3.85 -14.51 11.35
CA VAL A 86 -2.59 -14.19 10.66
C VAL A 86 -2.14 -15.30 9.70
N TRP A 87 -2.75 -16.47 9.79
CA TRP A 87 -2.47 -17.60 8.91
C TRP A 87 -3.66 -18.56 8.85
N VAL A 88 -3.90 -19.18 7.69
CA VAL A 88 -5.01 -20.12 7.45
C VAL A 88 -4.53 -21.30 6.63
N ALA A 89 -4.71 -22.53 7.13
CA ALA A 89 -4.26 -23.75 6.46
C ALA A 89 -5.09 -24.07 5.21
N ASN A 90 -6.38 -24.28 5.39
CA ASN A 90 -7.29 -24.79 4.38
C ASN A 90 -8.15 -23.68 3.76
N ARG A 91 -7.52 -22.54 3.44
CA ARG A 91 -8.23 -21.31 3.03
C ARG A 91 -9.11 -21.48 1.80
N ASP A 92 -8.70 -22.30 0.84
CA ASP A 92 -9.42 -22.56 -0.41
C ASP A 92 -10.27 -23.83 -0.38
N ASN A 93 -10.21 -24.61 0.71
CA ASN A 93 -10.94 -25.87 0.86
C ASN A 93 -11.48 -26.00 2.30
N PRO A 94 -12.54 -25.26 2.65
CA PRO A 94 -13.14 -25.31 3.98
C PRO A 94 -13.74 -26.67 4.30
N VAL A 95 -13.71 -27.06 5.57
CA VAL A 95 -14.54 -28.18 6.05
C VAL A 95 -15.99 -27.71 6.14
N LEU A 96 -16.92 -28.47 5.58
CA LEU A 96 -18.32 -28.07 5.44
C LEU A 96 -19.20 -28.42 6.65
N ASP A 97 -18.57 -28.86 7.74
CA ASP A 97 -19.17 -29.17 9.03
C ASP A 97 -18.15 -28.96 10.16
N ARG A 98 -18.44 -29.46 11.37
CA ARG A 98 -17.58 -29.35 12.57
C ARG A 98 -16.85 -30.64 12.92
N THR A 99 -16.72 -31.56 11.98
CA THR A 99 -16.09 -32.88 12.21
C THR A 99 -14.59 -32.87 11.89
N GLY A 100 -14.05 -31.72 11.47
CA GLY A 100 -12.64 -31.56 11.13
C GLY A 100 -11.70 -31.83 12.30
N VAL A 101 -10.62 -32.55 12.00
CA VAL A 101 -9.53 -32.86 12.92
C VAL A 101 -8.18 -32.60 12.24
N LEU A 102 -7.39 -31.70 12.80
CA LEU A 102 -5.99 -31.51 12.42
C LEU A 102 -5.15 -32.55 13.17
N SER A 103 -4.45 -33.42 12.46
CA SER A 103 -3.69 -34.52 13.07
C SER A 103 -2.42 -34.86 12.30
N ILE A 104 -1.52 -35.59 12.95
CA ILE A 104 -0.34 -36.16 12.30
C ILE A 104 -0.63 -37.62 11.98
N ALA A 105 -0.67 -37.96 10.69
CA ALA A 105 -0.82 -39.33 10.25
C ALA A 105 -0.19 -39.54 8.87
N ASN A 106 0.35 -40.74 8.65
CA ASN A 106 1.14 -41.09 7.45
C ASN A 106 2.30 -40.10 7.20
N ASP A 107 3.00 -39.71 8.27
CA ASP A 107 4.16 -38.82 8.23
C ASP A 107 3.88 -37.41 7.69
N GLN A 108 2.61 -37.00 7.77
CA GLN A 108 2.11 -35.70 7.31
C GLN A 108 1.26 -35.07 8.41
N LEU A 109 1.32 -33.75 8.52
CA LEU A 109 0.29 -32.99 9.20
C LEU A 109 -0.86 -32.78 8.21
N LYS A 110 -2.08 -33.14 8.60
CA LYS A 110 -3.25 -33.07 7.72
C LYS A 110 -4.53 -32.73 8.47
N LEU A 111 -5.42 -32.04 7.76
CA LEU A 111 -6.78 -31.76 8.18
C LEU A 111 -7.71 -32.71 7.43
N SER A 112 -8.47 -33.52 8.19
CA SER A 112 -9.47 -34.42 7.64
C SER A 112 -10.76 -34.41 8.44
N ASP A 113 -11.86 -34.80 7.82
CA ASP A 113 -13.15 -35.02 8.51
C ASP A 113 -13.28 -36.45 9.06
N GLU A 114 -14.42 -36.75 9.69
CA GLU A 114 -14.74 -38.07 10.25
C GLU A 114 -14.84 -39.19 9.19
N LYS A 115 -15.09 -38.83 7.93
CA LYS A 115 -15.17 -39.76 6.79
C LYS A 115 -13.79 -40.07 6.20
N GLY A 116 -12.78 -39.30 6.60
CA GLY A 116 -11.41 -39.43 6.12
C GLY A 116 -11.11 -38.59 4.88
N GLU A 117 -12.02 -37.71 4.45
CA GLU A 117 -11.75 -36.75 3.38
C GLU A 117 -10.68 -35.76 3.83
N ILE A 118 -9.74 -35.44 2.95
CA ILE A 118 -8.58 -34.59 3.27
C ILE A 118 -8.81 -33.20 2.69
N TYR A 119 -8.82 -32.19 3.56
CA TYR A 119 -9.04 -30.79 3.16
C TYR A 119 -7.75 -30.01 2.99
N TRP A 120 -6.71 -30.39 3.73
CA TRP A 120 -5.36 -29.80 3.64
C TRP A 120 -4.32 -30.77 4.19
N SER A 121 -3.09 -30.75 3.65
CA SER A 121 -1.98 -31.55 4.19
C SER A 121 -0.63 -31.02 3.77
N THR A 122 0.38 -31.20 4.62
CA THR A 122 1.79 -30.96 4.26
C THR A 122 2.30 -32.02 3.27
N GLN A 123 3.42 -31.76 2.60
CA GLN A 123 4.06 -32.76 1.74
C GLN A 123 4.45 -34.04 2.52
N ARG A 124 4.38 -35.20 1.85
CA ARG A 124 4.72 -36.48 2.47
C ARG A 124 6.22 -36.61 2.63
N GLY A 125 6.66 -36.78 3.88
CA GLY A 125 8.05 -37.05 4.21
C GLY A 125 8.40 -38.55 4.25
N ALA A 126 9.67 -38.84 4.54
CA ALA A 126 10.11 -40.17 4.95
C ALA A 126 9.42 -40.61 6.26
N LYS A 127 9.30 -41.93 6.44
CA LYS A 127 8.69 -42.55 7.63
C LYS A 127 9.42 -42.14 8.91
N ARG A 128 8.66 -41.59 9.87
CA ARG A 128 9.18 -41.06 11.14
C ARG A 128 8.25 -41.41 12.30
N SER A 129 8.84 -41.76 13.44
CA SER A 129 8.11 -42.24 14.62
C SER A 129 7.88 -41.19 15.70
N ASN A 130 8.60 -40.06 15.65
CA ASN A 130 8.62 -39.04 16.72
C ASN A 130 8.25 -37.65 16.15
N LEU A 131 7.15 -37.61 15.40
CA LEU A 131 6.64 -36.37 14.82
C LEU A 131 5.81 -35.60 15.83
N VAL A 132 6.09 -34.31 15.94
CA VAL A 132 5.35 -33.35 16.75
C VAL A 132 5.15 -32.09 15.93
N ALA A 133 3.96 -31.49 16.00
CA ALA A 133 3.70 -30.17 15.47
C ALA A 133 3.56 -29.18 16.64
N LYS A 134 4.35 -28.11 16.66
CA LYS A 134 4.41 -27.13 17.75
C LYS A 134 4.15 -25.72 17.25
N LEU A 135 3.37 -24.93 17.99
CA LEU A 135 3.20 -23.50 17.77
C LEU A 135 4.17 -22.72 18.66
N ASN A 136 4.93 -21.80 18.09
CA ASN A 136 5.88 -20.98 18.85
C ASN A 136 5.41 -19.52 19.03
N ASP A 137 6.17 -18.72 19.79
CA ASP A 137 5.84 -17.32 20.10
C ASP A 137 6.13 -16.32 18.98
N THR A 138 6.65 -16.79 17.83
CA THR A 138 6.71 -15.99 16.60
C THR A 138 5.45 -16.19 15.75
N GLY A 139 4.60 -17.17 16.10
CA GLY A 139 3.43 -17.56 15.30
C GLY A 139 3.76 -18.58 14.21
N ASN A 140 4.98 -19.13 14.21
CA ASN A 140 5.37 -20.19 13.30
C ASN A 140 4.88 -21.54 13.85
N PHE A 141 4.13 -22.27 13.02
CA PHE A 141 3.65 -23.61 13.32
C PHE A 141 4.51 -24.62 12.58
N ILE A 142 5.23 -25.45 13.34
CA ILE A 142 6.34 -26.25 12.84
C ILE A 142 6.04 -27.72 13.04
N LEU A 143 6.08 -28.51 11.97
CA LEU A 143 6.16 -29.97 12.05
C LEU A 143 7.64 -30.37 12.12
N LEU A 144 8.04 -31.07 13.18
CA LEU A 144 9.42 -31.48 13.38
C LEU A 144 9.54 -32.94 13.85
N ASP A 145 10.69 -33.55 13.55
CA ASP A 145 11.11 -34.81 14.18
C ASP A 145 11.82 -34.48 15.49
N GLU A 146 11.20 -34.78 16.63
CA GLU A 146 11.70 -34.39 17.95
C GLU A 146 13.00 -35.13 18.31
N ARG A 147 13.20 -36.34 17.77
CA ARG A 147 14.42 -37.12 18.00
C ARG A 147 15.59 -36.56 17.19
N LEU A 148 15.36 -36.26 15.91
CA LEU A 148 16.41 -35.74 15.02
C LEU A 148 16.60 -34.22 15.14
N ARG A 149 15.65 -33.51 15.76
CA ARG A 149 15.59 -32.04 15.86
C ARG A 149 15.65 -31.36 14.49
N VAL A 150 14.93 -31.94 13.53
CA VAL A 150 14.85 -31.43 12.15
C VAL A 150 13.44 -30.91 11.89
N ASN A 151 13.34 -29.66 11.45
CA ASN A 151 12.10 -29.08 10.95
C ASN A 151 11.78 -29.70 9.59
N LEU A 152 10.55 -30.19 9.43
CA LEU A 152 10.08 -30.85 8.22
C LEU A 152 9.16 -29.95 7.39
N TRP A 153 8.42 -29.07 8.07
CA TRP A 153 7.52 -28.11 7.45
C TRP A 153 7.26 -26.95 8.44
N GLU A 154 7.03 -25.75 7.91
CA GLU A 154 6.81 -24.53 8.68
C GLU A 154 5.71 -23.69 8.02
N SER A 155 4.76 -23.18 8.80
CA SER A 155 3.72 -22.27 8.28
C SER A 155 4.30 -21.01 7.66
N PHE A 156 5.48 -20.57 8.14
CA PHE A 156 6.19 -19.41 7.59
C PHE A 156 6.68 -19.60 6.15
N THR A 157 6.78 -20.84 5.65
CA THR A 157 7.11 -21.11 4.24
C THR A 157 5.91 -21.07 3.31
N GLU A 158 4.69 -21.06 3.87
CA GLU A 158 3.42 -21.02 3.15
C GLU A 158 2.51 -19.94 3.77
N PRO A 159 2.89 -18.64 3.65
CA PRO A 159 2.12 -17.54 4.22
C PRO A 159 0.75 -17.40 3.54
N THR A 160 -0.17 -16.69 4.20
CA THR A 160 -1.48 -16.34 3.62
C THR A 160 -1.52 -14.88 3.21
N ASP A 161 -2.17 -14.00 3.96
CA ASP A 161 -2.25 -12.57 3.69
C ASP A 161 -1.33 -11.72 4.58
N THR A 162 -0.75 -12.32 5.63
CA THR A 162 0.01 -11.61 6.66
C THR A 162 1.49 -12.03 6.69
N PHE A 163 2.38 -11.04 6.72
CA PHE A 163 3.80 -11.19 7.03
C PHE A 163 4.05 -10.88 8.51
N LEU A 164 4.72 -11.80 9.21
CA LEU A 164 5.12 -11.68 10.61
C LEU A 164 6.63 -11.64 10.76
N PHE A 165 7.10 -11.14 11.89
CA PHE A 165 8.51 -11.23 12.25
C PHE A 165 9.00 -12.69 12.26
N GLY A 166 10.13 -12.93 11.60
CA GLY A 166 10.74 -14.25 11.41
C GLY A 166 10.37 -14.92 10.08
N MET A 167 9.37 -14.40 9.35
CA MET A 167 9.19 -14.74 7.93
C MET A 167 10.31 -14.11 7.11
N LYS A 168 10.64 -14.74 5.98
CA LYS A 168 11.70 -14.29 5.08
C LYS A 168 11.10 -13.78 3.79
N MET A 169 11.31 -12.51 3.48
CA MET A 169 11.06 -11.98 2.14
C MET A 169 12.14 -12.53 1.20
N ASP A 170 11.74 -13.34 0.23
CA ASP A 170 12.61 -13.82 -0.85
C ASP A 170 11.85 -13.87 -2.18
N ALA A 171 12.52 -14.26 -3.26
CA ALA A 171 11.95 -14.28 -4.60
C ALA A 171 10.73 -15.22 -4.77
N LYS A 172 10.50 -16.16 -3.85
CA LYS A 172 9.35 -17.08 -3.86
C LYS A 172 8.24 -16.63 -2.91
N PHE A 173 8.52 -15.65 -2.06
CA PHE A 173 7.59 -15.18 -1.06
C PHE A 173 6.40 -14.44 -1.69
N LEU A 174 5.20 -14.80 -1.25
CA LEU A 174 3.93 -14.31 -1.78
C LEU A 174 2.93 -14.13 -0.63
N LEU A 175 2.42 -12.92 -0.43
CA LEU A 175 1.18 -12.74 0.33
C LEU A 175 0.01 -12.70 -0.65
N THR A 176 -1.06 -13.42 -0.37
CA THR A 176 -2.30 -13.41 -1.15
C THR A 176 -3.43 -12.96 -0.25
N SER A 177 -4.11 -11.88 -0.64
CA SER A 177 -5.23 -11.31 0.11
C SER A 177 -6.31 -12.34 0.37
N TRP A 178 -7.16 -12.08 1.38
CA TRP A 178 -8.46 -12.75 1.45
C TRP A 178 -9.35 -12.32 0.29
N SER A 179 -10.37 -13.11 0.00
CA SER A 179 -11.35 -12.82 -1.05
C SER A 179 -12.33 -11.71 -0.64
N SER A 180 -12.62 -11.62 0.66
CA SER A 180 -13.45 -10.59 1.29
C SER A 180 -13.11 -10.50 2.79
N GLU A 181 -13.77 -9.61 3.51
CA GLU A 181 -13.60 -9.47 4.97
C GLU A 181 -13.98 -10.74 5.74
N GLU A 182 -14.94 -11.53 5.24
CA GLU A 182 -15.48 -12.70 5.93
C GLU A 182 -15.04 -14.04 5.33
N ASP A 183 -14.48 -14.06 4.12
CA ASP A 183 -14.08 -15.28 3.42
C ASP A 183 -12.55 -15.32 3.18
N PRO A 184 -11.82 -16.19 3.91
CA PRO A 184 -10.35 -16.25 3.86
C PRO A 184 -9.79 -16.92 2.62
N SER A 185 -10.64 -17.42 1.70
CA SER A 185 -10.17 -17.95 0.42
C SER A 185 -9.30 -16.94 -0.35
N SER A 186 -8.50 -17.45 -1.27
CA SER A 186 -7.54 -16.66 -2.03
C SER A 186 -8.23 -15.58 -2.84
N GLY A 187 -7.88 -14.31 -2.56
CA GLY A 187 -8.40 -13.14 -3.25
C GLY A 187 -7.62 -12.77 -4.50
N ASN A 188 -7.88 -11.57 -5.00
CA ASN A 188 -7.30 -11.10 -6.27
C ASN A 188 -5.95 -10.41 -6.12
N PHE A 189 -5.55 -10.01 -4.91
CA PHE A 189 -4.34 -9.20 -4.69
C PHE A 189 -3.20 -10.04 -4.15
N ILE A 190 -2.03 -9.88 -4.77
CA ILE A 190 -0.81 -10.60 -4.41
C ILE A 190 0.32 -9.61 -4.18
N PHE A 191 0.99 -9.69 -3.03
CA PHE A 191 2.21 -8.94 -2.75
C PHE A 191 3.44 -9.84 -2.83
N LYS A 192 4.46 -9.36 -3.56
CA LYS A 192 5.70 -10.09 -3.83
C LYS A 192 6.83 -9.15 -4.20
N GLN A 193 8.02 -9.71 -4.36
CA GLN A 193 9.14 -9.06 -5.01
C GLN A 193 8.98 -9.12 -6.54
N ASP A 194 9.35 -8.06 -7.26
CA ASP A 194 9.40 -8.06 -8.73
C ASP A 194 10.46 -9.04 -9.26
N GLN A 195 10.35 -9.44 -10.53
CA GLN A 195 11.24 -10.44 -11.16
C GLN A 195 12.73 -10.05 -11.09
N GLY A 196 13.04 -8.75 -11.06
CA GLY A 196 14.40 -8.24 -10.92
C GLY A 196 14.94 -8.24 -9.49
N GLY A 197 14.12 -8.51 -8.47
CA GLY A 197 14.55 -8.48 -7.07
C GLY A 197 14.73 -7.07 -6.47
N GLU A 198 14.47 -6.02 -7.23
CA GLU A 198 14.79 -4.65 -6.81
C GLU A 198 13.59 -3.88 -6.26
N GLN A 199 12.37 -4.38 -6.50
CA GLN A 199 11.13 -3.69 -6.14
C GLN A 199 10.14 -4.64 -5.48
N LEU A 200 9.27 -4.07 -4.67
CA LEU A 200 8.10 -4.71 -4.12
C LEU A 200 6.89 -4.33 -4.97
N VAL A 201 6.02 -5.29 -5.24
CA VAL A 201 4.85 -5.09 -6.09
C VAL A 201 3.61 -5.69 -5.46
N VAL A 202 2.48 -4.99 -5.62
CA VAL A 202 1.15 -5.55 -5.45
C VAL A 202 0.57 -5.77 -6.84
N MET A 203 0.20 -7.00 -7.14
CA MET A 203 -0.49 -7.39 -8.35
C MET A 203 -1.97 -7.54 -8.05
N GLU A 204 -2.83 -7.01 -8.91
CA GLU A 204 -4.24 -7.40 -9.00
C GLU A 204 -4.36 -8.40 -10.15
N LYS A 205 -4.53 -9.69 -9.82
CA LYS A 205 -4.45 -10.79 -10.79
C LYS A 205 -3.13 -10.74 -11.59
N SER A 206 -3.18 -10.27 -12.83
CA SER A 206 -2.05 -10.18 -13.75
C SER A 206 -1.58 -8.75 -14.04
N THR A 207 -2.22 -7.73 -13.44
CA THR A 207 -1.87 -6.32 -13.63
C THR A 207 -1.20 -5.76 -12.39
N VAL A 208 -0.24 -4.85 -12.56
CA VAL A 208 0.40 -4.15 -11.44
C VAL A 208 -0.62 -3.18 -10.85
N HIS A 209 -0.89 -3.31 -9.55
CA HIS A 209 -1.78 -2.42 -8.79
C HIS A 209 -0.98 -1.36 -8.03
N TRP A 210 0.17 -1.75 -7.50
CA TRP A 210 1.13 -0.88 -6.82
C TRP A 210 2.54 -1.40 -7.02
N LYS A 211 3.52 -0.49 -6.98
CA LYS A 211 4.93 -0.82 -7.11
C LYS A 211 5.74 0.19 -6.30
N SER A 212 6.71 -0.30 -5.53
CA SER A 212 7.65 0.56 -4.83
C SER A 212 8.62 1.21 -5.82
N SER A 213 9.04 2.44 -5.55
CA SER A 213 10.12 3.10 -6.31
C SER A 213 11.39 2.24 -6.42
N ARG A 214 12.08 2.35 -7.57
CA ARG A 214 13.37 1.72 -7.82
C ARG A 214 14.48 2.68 -7.38
N PRO A 215 15.65 2.18 -6.93
CA PRO A 215 16.84 3.01 -6.86
C PRO A 215 17.29 3.33 -8.28
N ASP A 216 16.82 4.45 -8.83
CA ASP A 216 17.22 4.86 -10.17
C ASP A 216 18.66 5.36 -10.21
N ALA A 217 19.27 5.30 -11.40
CA ALA A 217 20.65 5.64 -11.70
C ALA A 217 21.06 7.05 -11.22
N GLY A 218 21.35 7.19 -9.93
CA GLY A 218 21.81 8.41 -9.28
C GLY A 218 20.72 9.25 -8.58
N LYS A 219 19.44 8.91 -8.70
CA LYS A 219 18.36 9.56 -7.95
C LYS A 219 17.77 8.56 -6.96
N ILE A 220 18.13 8.70 -5.69
CA ILE A 220 17.45 8.00 -4.61
C ILE A 220 16.07 8.63 -4.52
N ILE A 221 15.06 8.03 -5.15
CA ILE A 221 13.67 8.41 -4.89
C ILE A 221 13.46 8.22 -3.39
N LYS A 222 13.13 9.30 -2.68
CA LYS A 222 13.10 9.31 -1.21
C LYS A 222 12.05 8.33 -0.68
N SER A 223 12.52 7.45 0.20
CA SER A 223 12.05 7.04 1.54
C SER A 223 10.56 7.00 1.91
N ASP A 224 9.64 7.75 1.30
CA ASP A 224 8.27 7.87 1.81
C ASP A 224 7.37 6.74 1.30
N GLU A 225 7.61 6.25 0.08
CA GLU A 225 6.90 5.06 -0.45
C GLU A 225 7.30 3.77 0.26
N LEU A 226 8.52 3.67 0.81
CA LEU A 226 8.92 2.54 1.63
C LEU A 226 9.85 3.00 2.76
N PRO A 227 9.29 3.42 3.91
CA PRO A 227 10.08 3.91 5.03
C PRO A 227 11.15 2.90 5.45
N PRO A 228 12.36 3.34 5.89
CA PRO A 228 13.44 2.45 6.29
C PRO A 228 13.01 1.39 7.32
N THR A 229 12.08 1.74 8.22
CA THR A 229 11.48 0.81 9.19
C THR A 229 10.79 -0.38 8.51
N ILE A 230 10.06 -0.13 7.41
CA ILE A 230 9.34 -1.14 6.64
C ILE A 230 10.32 -1.99 5.83
N ALA A 231 11.26 -1.35 5.12
CA ALA A 231 12.30 -2.04 4.38
C ALA A 231 13.13 -2.96 5.32
N ASN A 232 13.45 -2.46 6.51
CA ASN A 232 14.12 -3.24 7.54
C ASN A 232 13.25 -4.40 8.04
N PHE A 233 11.96 -4.20 8.29
CA PHE A 233 11.07 -5.29 8.73
C PHE A 233 11.04 -6.46 7.74
N LEU A 234 11.02 -6.17 6.43
CA LEU A 234 11.02 -7.20 5.38
C LEU A 234 12.37 -7.90 5.24
N ASN A 235 13.49 -7.20 5.50
CA ASN A 235 14.85 -7.75 5.42
C ASN A 235 15.30 -8.47 6.70
N PHE A 236 14.91 -7.98 7.89
CA PHE A 236 15.33 -8.49 9.19
C PHE A 236 14.50 -9.70 9.64
N SER A 237 14.54 -10.77 8.83
CA SER A 237 14.09 -12.10 9.28
C SER A 237 15.03 -12.71 10.35
N GLN A 238 16.19 -12.10 10.65
CA GLN A 238 17.25 -12.65 11.51
C GLN A 238 17.94 -11.61 12.42
N SER A 239 17.23 -10.59 12.90
CA SER A 239 17.78 -9.58 13.84
C SER A 239 18.18 -10.18 15.20
N ASN A 240 19.29 -9.67 15.78
CA ASN A 240 19.73 -9.96 17.16
C ASN A 240 18.83 -9.33 18.24
N ASN A 241 17.91 -8.43 17.90
CA ASN A 241 16.94 -7.87 18.84
C ASN A 241 15.49 -8.11 18.36
N PRO A 242 14.95 -9.33 18.57
CA PRO A 242 13.65 -9.72 18.08
C PRO A 242 12.50 -8.92 18.72
N ARG A 243 12.72 -8.30 19.90
CA ARG A 243 11.71 -7.49 20.60
C ARG A 243 11.22 -6.28 19.79
N VAL A 244 12.04 -5.77 18.87
CA VAL A 244 11.69 -4.56 18.10
C VAL A 244 10.56 -4.81 17.11
N TYR A 245 10.48 -6.01 16.52
CA TYR A 245 9.57 -6.30 15.40
C TYR A 245 8.49 -7.33 15.73
N GLN A 246 8.57 -7.97 16.90
CA GLN A 246 7.64 -9.01 17.35
C GLN A 246 6.18 -8.55 17.43
N ASP A 247 5.95 -7.26 17.64
CA ASP A 247 4.63 -6.64 17.77
C ASP A 247 4.19 -5.90 16.49
N LYS A 248 4.79 -6.27 15.35
CA LYS A 248 4.53 -5.65 14.05
C LYS A 248 4.08 -6.70 13.03
N ARG A 249 3.22 -6.30 12.10
CA ARG A 249 2.73 -7.15 11.01
C ARG A 249 2.51 -6.34 9.75
N MET A 250 2.65 -6.99 8.61
CA MET A 250 2.22 -6.45 7.32
C MET A 250 1.12 -7.31 6.74
N VAL A 251 0.06 -6.72 6.20
CA VAL A 251 -1.13 -7.43 5.73
C VAL A 251 -1.51 -6.98 4.34
N MET A 252 -1.80 -7.94 3.47
CA MET A 252 -2.38 -7.75 2.16
C MET A 252 -3.90 -7.82 2.25
N THR A 253 -4.58 -6.67 2.25
CA THR A 253 -6.04 -6.65 2.43
C THR A 253 -6.77 -7.09 1.17
N PHE A 254 -8.02 -7.55 1.33
CA PHE A 254 -8.91 -7.90 0.20
C PHE A 254 -9.24 -6.69 -0.70
N THR A 255 -8.98 -5.47 -0.24
CA THR A 255 -9.15 -4.22 -0.99
C THR A 255 -7.91 -3.80 -1.77
N GLY A 256 -6.84 -4.60 -1.77
CA GLY A 256 -5.61 -4.32 -2.51
C GLY A 256 -4.64 -3.38 -1.81
N LYS A 257 -4.83 -3.14 -0.50
CA LYS A 257 -3.93 -2.30 0.30
C LYS A 257 -2.95 -3.17 1.07
N LEU A 258 -1.67 -2.92 0.87
CA LEU A 258 -0.61 -3.40 1.75
C LEU A 258 -0.57 -2.49 2.97
N GLN A 259 -0.79 -3.06 4.15
CA GLN A 259 -0.86 -2.29 5.40
C GLN A 259 0.19 -2.77 6.38
N TYR A 260 0.90 -1.84 7.02
CA TYR A 260 1.82 -2.11 8.09
C TYR A 260 1.27 -1.61 9.42
N TRP A 261 1.18 -2.52 10.37
CA TRP A 261 0.56 -2.32 11.66
C TRP A 261 1.55 -2.53 12.79
N ASP A 262 1.41 -1.71 13.83
CA ASP A 262 2.19 -1.77 15.06
C ASP A 262 1.24 -1.93 16.25
N PHE A 263 1.53 -2.88 17.14
CA PHE A 263 0.73 -3.11 18.33
C PHE A 263 1.24 -2.25 19.48
N ASP A 264 0.37 -1.36 19.96
CA ASP A 264 0.61 -0.57 21.15
C ASP A 264 0.16 -1.39 22.38
N ALA A 265 1.14 -1.81 23.19
CA ALA A 265 0.89 -2.61 24.38
C ALA A 265 0.21 -1.81 25.50
N ASP A 266 0.43 -0.50 25.57
CA ASP A 266 -0.15 0.36 26.60
C ASP A 266 -1.64 0.61 26.31
N MET A 267 -1.98 0.80 25.04
CA MET A 267 -3.37 0.97 24.59
C MET A 267 -4.08 -0.35 24.28
N ASN A 268 -3.35 -1.47 24.27
CA ASN A 268 -3.82 -2.78 23.81
C ASN A 268 -4.56 -2.68 22.46
N SER A 269 -3.97 -1.97 21.50
CA SER A 269 -4.61 -1.68 20.22
C SER A 269 -3.60 -1.66 19.06
N TRP A 270 -4.10 -1.94 17.86
CA TRP A 270 -3.30 -1.92 16.64
C TRP A 270 -3.38 -0.56 15.97
N SER A 271 -2.23 0.04 15.71
CA SER A 271 -2.09 1.30 15.00
C SER A 271 -1.62 1.07 13.57
N LEU A 272 -2.33 1.65 12.61
CA LEU A 272 -1.94 1.64 11.21
C LEU A 272 -0.87 2.70 11.00
N ILE A 273 0.36 2.28 10.71
CA ILE A 273 1.50 3.19 10.60
C ILE A 273 1.77 3.58 9.15
N TRP A 274 1.54 2.66 8.23
CA TRP A 274 1.80 2.87 6.81
C TRP A 274 0.89 1.97 5.97
N LEU A 275 0.51 2.44 4.78
CA LEU A 275 -0.26 1.65 3.84
C LEU A 275 0.02 2.10 2.40
N GLU A 276 -0.09 1.18 1.43
CA GLU A 276 -0.06 1.50 0.00
C GLU A 276 -1.00 0.60 -0.82
N PRO A 277 -1.63 1.10 -1.90
CA PRO A 277 -1.74 2.51 -2.30
C PRO A 277 -2.43 3.38 -1.24
N ASN A 278 -1.84 4.52 -0.89
CA ASN A 278 -2.42 5.44 0.10
C ASN A 278 -3.43 6.45 -0.48
N ASN A 279 -3.33 6.72 -1.77
CA ASN A 279 -4.24 7.58 -2.52
C ASN A 279 -4.36 7.10 -3.98
N ASN A 280 -5.15 7.79 -4.80
CA ASN A 280 -5.35 7.40 -6.21
C ASN A 280 -4.07 7.48 -7.05
N CYS A 281 -3.20 8.46 -6.82
CA CYS A 281 -1.92 8.60 -7.54
C CYS A 281 -0.87 7.59 -7.10
N SER A 282 -1.02 6.99 -5.90
CA SER A 282 -0.21 5.83 -5.51
C SER A 282 -0.61 4.55 -6.26
N VAL A 283 -1.83 4.48 -6.83
CA VAL A 283 -2.22 3.34 -7.66
C VAL A 283 -1.45 3.41 -8.96
N PHE A 284 -0.77 2.32 -9.31
CA PHE A 284 0.11 2.29 -10.46
C PHE A 284 -0.63 2.68 -11.75
N ASN A 285 -0.12 3.70 -12.44
CA ASN A 285 -0.62 4.20 -13.71
C ASN A 285 -2.13 4.56 -13.68
N PHE A 286 -2.62 5.10 -12.55
CA PHE A 286 -4.03 5.43 -12.35
C PHE A 286 -4.64 6.31 -13.47
N CYS A 287 -3.87 7.29 -13.96
CA CYS A 287 -4.30 8.21 -15.02
C CYS A 287 -4.05 7.69 -16.45
N GLY A 288 -3.57 6.46 -16.58
CA GLY A 288 -3.19 5.85 -17.84
C GLY A 288 -2.01 6.54 -18.55
N ASN A 289 -1.66 6.02 -19.73
CA ASN A 289 -0.52 6.52 -20.49
C ASN A 289 -0.67 8.01 -20.83
N PHE A 290 0.40 8.79 -20.68
CA PHE A 290 0.43 10.25 -20.94
C PHE A 290 -0.57 11.09 -20.12
N GLY A 291 -1.24 10.51 -19.12
CA GLY A 291 -2.05 11.23 -18.14
C GLY A 291 -1.28 11.45 -16.86
N THR A 292 -1.25 12.68 -16.35
CA THR A 292 -0.58 13.03 -15.09
C THR A 292 -1.56 13.00 -13.93
N CYS A 293 -1.12 12.45 -12.81
CA CYS A 293 -1.85 12.44 -11.55
C CYS A 293 -1.43 13.60 -10.65
N ASN A 294 -2.38 14.21 -9.95
CA ASN A 294 -2.15 15.22 -8.93
C ASN A 294 -3.06 14.96 -7.72
N THR A 295 -2.48 14.65 -6.57
CA THR A 295 -3.22 14.34 -5.33
C THR A 295 -3.93 15.55 -4.74
N ASN A 296 -3.46 16.76 -5.06
CA ASN A 296 -4.06 18.02 -4.66
C ASN A 296 -5.20 18.45 -5.61
N SER A 297 -5.56 17.65 -6.62
CA SER A 297 -6.66 17.98 -7.54
C SER A 297 -7.95 17.23 -7.21
N ARG A 298 -9.09 17.91 -7.35
CA ARG A 298 -10.41 17.25 -7.28
C ARG A 298 -10.61 16.25 -8.42
N LEU A 299 -10.08 16.57 -9.60
CA LEU A 299 -9.98 15.64 -10.72
C LEU A 299 -8.51 15.22 -10.77
N PRO A 300 -8.16 14.04 -10.22
CA PRO A 300 -6.76 13.67 -10.02
C PRO A 300 -5.99 13.57 -11.34
N CYS A 301 -6.68 13.30 -12.46
CA CYS A 301 -6.06 13.08 -13.75
C CYS A 301 -6.28 14.22 -14.74
N LYS A 302 -5.20 14.60 -15.42
CA LYS A 302 -5.21 15.49 -16.61
C LYS A 302 -4.25 14.94 -17.67
N CYS A 303 -4.54 15.18 -18.94
CA CYS A 303 -3.59 14.84 -20.00
C CYS A 303 -2.43 15.84 -20.03
N LEU A 304 -1.25 15.36 -20.40
CA LEU A 304 -0.11 16.23 -20.73
C LEU A 304 -0.50 17.23 -21.85
N PRO A 305 0.09 18.44 -21.87
CA PRO A 305 -0.11 19.35 -22.99
C PRO A 305 0.28 18.71 -24.33
N GLY A 306 -0.57 18.88 -25.35
CA GLY A 306 -0.44 18.20 -26.65
C GLY A 306 -1.11 16.82 -26.73
N PHE A 307 -1.77 16.38 -25.66
CA PHE A 307 -2.49 15.11 -25.58
C PHE A 307 -3.95 15.32 -25.18
N GLN A 308 -4.81 14.38 -25.58
CA GLN A 308 -6.23 14.36 -25.25
C GLN A 308 -6.67 12.97 -24.77
N PRO A 309 -7.74 12.84 -23.97
CA PRO A 309 -8.23 11.54 -23.53
C PRO A 309 -8.56 10.64 -24.72
N LYS A 310 -8.18 9.35 -24.66
CA LYS A 310 -8.53 8.40 -25.73
C LYS A 310 -10.05 8.23 -25.87
N PHE A 311 -10.75 8.21 -24.73
CA PHE A 311 -12.20 8.11 -24.67
C PHE A 311 -12.77 9.19 -23.76
N MET A 312 -13.24 10.28 -24.35
CA MET A 312 -13.70 11.45 -23.60
C MET A 312 -14.90 11.14 -22.67
N ASP A 313 -15.80 10.24 -23.06
CA ASP A 313 -16.97 9.89 -22.25
C ASP A 313 -16.58 9.15 -20.97
N LYS A 314 -15.64 8.19 -21.07
CA LYS A 314 -15.06 7.49 -19.91
C LYS A 314 -14.30 8.43 -18.99
N TRP A 315 -13.48 9.31 -19.58
CA TRP A 315 -12.70 10.29 -18.83
C TRP A 315 -13.61 11.23 -18.01
N LYS A 316 -14.73 11.67 -18.58
CA LYS A 316 -15.75 12.47 -17.87
C LYS A 316 -16.48 11.69 -16.78
N ALA A 317 -16.58 10.37 -16.91
CA ALA A 317 -17.13 9.48 -15.90
C ALA A 317 -16.14 9.15 -14.76
N GLY A 318 -14.87 9.60 -14.85
CA GLY A 318 -13.82 9.30 -13.87
C GLY A 318 -13.06 8.01 -14.14
N GLU A 319 -13.24 7.40 -15.32
CA GLU A 319 -12.46 6.25 -15.76
C GLU A 319 -11.25 6.72 -16.58
N PHE A 320 -10.07 6.74 -15.94
CA PHE A 320 -8.84 7.31 -16.52
C PHE A 320 -7.86 6.27 -17.08
N SER A 321 -8.12 4.97 -16.88
CA SER A 321 -7.17 3.88 -17.18
C SER A 321 -6.77 3.76 -18.66
N ASP A 322 -7.64 4.18 -19.59
CA ASP A 322 -7.33 4.20 -21.02
C ASP A 322 -6.24 5.26 -21.38
N GLY A 323 -6.06 6.26 -20.51
CA GLY A 323 -5.08 7.32 -20.64
C GLY A 323 -5.38 8.32 -21.76
N CYS A 324 -4.32 8.95 -22.23
CA CYS A 324 -4.33 9.99 -23.23
C CYS A 324 -3.63 9.52 -24.52
N SER A 325 -3.95 10.17 -25.63
CA SER A 325 -3.29 10.02 -26.92
C SER A 325 -2.89 11.39 -27.44
N ARG A 326 -1.84 11.44 -28.27
CA ARG A 326 -1.43 12.66 -28.97
C ARG A 326 -2.60 13.22 -29.77
N ILE A 327 -2.71 14.54 -29.83
CA ILE A 327 -3.73 15.22 -30.67
C ILE A 327 -3.43 14.95 -32.15
N HIS A 328 -2.15 15.01 -32.54
CA HIS A 328 -1.71 14.63 -33.88
C HIS A 328 -0.75 13.42 -33.84
N THR A 329 -0.86 12.53 -34.84
CA THR A 329 -0.21 11.20 -34.83
C THR A 329 1.30 11.22 -35.06
N SER A 330 1.89 12.36 -35.47
CA SER A 330 3.33 12.41 -35.76
C SER A 330 4.15 12.49 -34.47
N SER A 331 4.83 11.40 -34.11
CA SER A 331 5.76 11.35 -32.96
C SER A 331 7.19 11.79 -33.30
N CYS A 332 7.50 12.06 -34.58
CA CYS A 332 8.89 12.34 -35.01
C CYS A 332 9.19 13.83 -35.21
N GLY A 333 8.48 14.71 -34.50
CA GLY A 333 8.82 16.14 -34.43
C GLY A 333 10.19 16.38 -33.77
N ASN A 334 10.71 17.61 -33.85
CA ASN A 334 11.97 17.96 -33.22
C ASN A 334 11.79 18.71 -31.89
N ASP A 335 10.55 18.92 -31.49
CA ASP A 335 10.20 19.81 -30.39
C ASP A 335 9.93 19.02 -29.12
N PHE A 336 10.30 19.63 -28.00
CA PHE A 336 10.16 19.04 -26.67
C PHE A 336 9.53 20.05 -25.73
N LEU A 337 8.61 19.57 -24.91
CA LEU A 337 8.04 20.28 -23.77
C LEU A 337 8.79 19.87 -22.52
N SER A 338 9.46 20.83 -21.88
CA SER A 338 10.14 20.60 -20.61
C SER A 338 9.17 20.71 -19.44
N LEU A 339 9.01 19.63 -18.69
CA LEU A 339 8.19 19.55 -17.48
C LEU A 339 9.08 19.25 -16.29
N LYS A 340 8.96 20.04 -15.24
CA LYS A 340 9.76 19.94 -14.02
C LYS A 340 9.04 19.10 -12.98
N ARG A 341 9.79 18.46 -12.07
CA ARG A 341 9.24 17.77 -10.88
C ARG A 341 8.22 16.68 -11.25
N MET A 342 8.54 15.88 -12.27
CA MET A 342 7.68 14.80 -12.76
C MET A 342 8.13 13.44 -12.22
N LYS A 343 7.23 12.70 -11.56
CA LYS A 343 7.40 11.25 -11.39
C LYS A 343 6.95 10.56 -12.68
N VAL A 344 7.66 9.50 -13.06
CA VAL A 344 7.41 8.68 -14.24
C VAL A 344 7.96 7.28 -13.98
N GLU A 345 7.38 6.25 -14.58
CA GLU A 345 7.96 4.90 -14.56
C GLU A 345 9.38 4.91 -15.15
N ASN A 346 10.19 3.91 -14.79
CA ASN A 346 11.61 3.84 -15.14
C ASN A 346 11.85 3.99 -16.65
N SER A 347 12.98 4.59 -17.00
CA SER A 347 13.39 4.74 -18.39
C SER A 347 13.74 3.40 -19.01
N ASP A 348 13.51 3.29 -20.32
CA ASP A 348 13.83 2.08 -21.09
C ASP A 348 15.34 1.89 -21.20
N SER A 349 16.08 2.99 -21.22
CA SER A 349 17.53 3.01 -21.30
C SER A 349 18.15 4.20 -20.58
N SER A 350 19.43 4.05 -20.24
CA SER A 350 20.27 5.06 -19.60
C SER A 350 21.66 5.03 -20.23
N TYR A 351 22.20 6.22 -20.52
CA TYR A 351 23.52 6.40 -21.14
C TYR A 351 24.29 7.51 -20.44
N GLU A 352 25.61 7.47 -20.48
CA GLU A 352 26.43 8.61 -20.09
C GLU A 352 26.36 9.68 -21.19
N ALA A 353 25.95 10.89 -20.85
CA ALA A 353 25.82 12.00 -21.80
C ALA A 353 26.63 13.19 -21.30
N LYS A 354 27.25 13.93 -22.21
CA LYS A 354 28.13 15.06 -21.84
C LYS A 354 27.35 16.24 -21.27
N ASP A 355 26.20 16.53 -21.86
CA ASP A 355 25.31 17.62 -21.50
C ASP A 355 23.88 17.31 -21.96
N GLU A 356 22.93 18.19 -21.64
CA GLU A 356 21.52 18.04 -22.03
C GLU A 356 21.33 18.04 -23.55
N THR A 357 22.20 18.72 -24.31
CA THR A 357 22.10 18.80 -25.78
C THR A 357 22.44 17.45 -26.41
N ASP A 358 23.46 16.77 -25.87
CA ASP A 358 23.83 15.41 -26.24
C ASP A 358 22.66 14.44 -25.99
N CYS A 359 22.05 14.51 -24.79
CA CYS A 359 20.89 13.69 -24.43
C CYS A 359 19.68 13.94 -25.34
N ARG A 360 19.38 15.21 -25.64
CA ARG A 360 18.36 15.60 -26.61
C ARG A 360 18.66 15.01 -28.00
N GLY A 361 19.91 15.08 -28.42
CA GLY A 361 20.39 14.52 -29.68
C GLY A 361 20.14 13.01 -29.78
N GLU A 362 20.42 12.27 -28.71
CA GLU A 362 20.17 10.82 -28.66
C GLU A 362 18.68 10.48 -28.83
N CYS A 363 17.80 11.18 -28.10
CA CYS A 363 16.35 10.98 -28.26
C CYS A 363 15.88 11.27 -29.70
N LEU A 364 16.41 12.32 -30.33
CA LEU A 364 16.04 12.70 -31.70
C LEU A 364 16.45 11.68 -32.77
N LYS A 365 17.48 10.85 -32.53
CA LYS A 365 17.89 9.81 -33.47
C LYS A 365 16.82 8.74 -33.70
N ASN A 366 15.94 8.53 -32.72
CA ASN A 366 14.87 7.54 -32.81
C ASN A 366 13.49 8.22 -32.78
N CYS A 367 12.70 8.07 -33.84
CA CYS A 367 11.32 8.57 -33.89
C CYS A 367 10.38 7.94 -32.83
N GLN A 368 10.79 6.83 -32.22
CA GLN A 368 10.07 6.19 -31.11
C GLN A 368 10.34 6.85 -29.77
N CYS A 369 11.40 7.65 -29.62
CA CYS A 369 11.66 8.36 -28.37
C CYS A 369 10.48 9.29 -28.04
N GLN A 370 9.84 9.05 -26.89
CA GLN A 370 8.73 9.83 -26.35
C GLN A 370 9.23 10.93 -25.43
N ALA A 371 10.28 10.69 -24.66
CA ALA A 371 10.85 11.69 -23.74
C ALA A 371 12.31 11.38 -23.39
N TYR A 372 13.00 12.39 -22.86
CA TYR A 372 14.30 12.22 -22.23
C TYR A 372 14.42 13.05 -20.95
N SER A 373 15.38 12.70 -20.09
CA SER A 373 15.77 13.51 -18.92
C SER A 373 17.28 13.48 -18.77
N PHE A 374 17.87 14.64 -18.50
CA PHE A 374 19.30 14.77 -18.23
C PHE A 374 19.51 14.98 -16.73
N VAL A 375 20.20 14.04 -16.09
CA VAL A 375 20.35 14.00 -14.63
C VAL A 375 21.84 14.05 -14.27
N GLY A 376 22.23 15.03 -13.44
CA GLY A 376 23.56 15.08 -12.86
C GLY A 376 23.65 14.24 -11.60
N GLN A 377 24.64 13.35 -11.50
CA GLN A 377 24.92 12.57 -10.30
C GLN A 377 25.80 13.36 -9.32
N ARG A 378 25.75 12.99 -8.03
CA ARG A 378 26.60 13.59 -6.99
C ARG A 378 28.10 13.32 -7.20
N ASP A 379 28.44 12.33 -8.01
CA ASP A 379 29.82 11.86 -8.27
C ASP A 379 30.38 12.37 -9.62
N TYR A 380 29.86 13.48 -10.17
CA TYR A 380 30.26 14.13 -11.44
C TYR A 380 29.92 13.38 -12.74
N THR A 381 29.28 12.22 -12.66
CA THR A 381 28.74 11.50 -13.82
C THR A 381 27.38 12.07 -14.21
N THR A 382 27.16 12.29 -15.50
CA THR A 382 25.91 12.81 -16.05
C THR A 382 25.21 11.72 -16.86
N SER A 383 23.95 11.45 -16.54
CA SER A 383 23.17 10.38 -17.17
C SER A 383 22.02 10.95 -18.00
N CYS A 384 21.85 10.40 -19.19
CA CYS A 384 20.72 10.61 -20.07
C CYS A 384 19.76 9.43 -19.97
N LEU A 385 18.55 9.70 -19.49
CA LEU A 385 17.46 8.73 -19.41
C LEU A 385 16.56 8.92 -20.63
N ILE A 386 16.20 7.82 -21.30
CA ILE A 386 15.37 7.84 -22.51
C ILE A 386 14.15 6.93 -22.34
N TRP A 387 12.99 7.45 -22.71
CA TRP A 387 11.73 6.72 -22.82
C TRP A 387 11.34 6.62 -24.28
N SER A 388 11.20 5.40 -24.78
CA SER A 388 10.75 5.02 -26.12
C SER A 388 9.35 4.40 -26.11
N GLU A 389 8.91 3.85 -24.98
CA GLU A 389 7.51 3.46 -24.76
C GLU A 389 6.63 4.65 -24.33
N ASP A 390 5.31 4.44 -24.41
CA ASP A 390 4.33 5.35 -23.82
C ASP A 390 4.65 5.61 -22.34
N LEU A 391 4.64 6.88 -21.94
CA LEU A 391 4.92 7.30 -20.57
C LEU A 391 3.80 6.85 -19.63
N LYS A 392 4.18 6.15 -18.56
CA LYS A 392 3.27 5.55 -17.57
C LYS A 392 3.58 6.11 -16.17
N ASP A 393 2.60 6.00 -15.28
CA ASP A 393 2.74 6.35 -13.86
C ASP A 393 3.20 7.79 -13.64
N LEU A 394 2.67 8.71 -14.44
CA LEU A 394 3.03 10.12 -14.38
C LEU A 394 2.35 10.82 -13.20
N GLN A 395 3.11 11.57 -12.42
CA GLN A 395 2.61 12.46 -11.37
C GLN A 395 3.38 13.78 -11.42
N ASP A 396 2.69 14.89 -11.21
CA ASP A 396 3.28 16.24 -11.19
C ASP A 396 3.46 16.77 -9.76
N ASP A 397 4.31 17.79 -9.64
CA ASP A 397 4.68 18.44 -8.37
C ASP A 397 5.41 17.53 -7.36
N GLU A 398 6.25 16.63 -7.86
CA GLU A 398 7.08 15.76 -7.03
C GLU A 398 8.44 16.40 -6.73
N ASP A 399 8.73 16.63 -5.45
CA ASP A 399 9.97 17.31 -5.00
C ASP A 399 11.25 16.67 -5.56
N ASP A 400 11.27 15.34 -5.61
CA ASP A 400 12.38 14.56 -6.16
C ASP A 400 12.06 14.03 -7.58
N GLY A 401 11.07 14.60 -8.27
CA GLY A 401 10.68 14.25 -9.64
C GLY A 401 11.68 14.73 -10.70
N TYR A 402 11.69 14.07 -11.85
CA TYR A 402 12.56 14.35 -12.98
C TYR A 402 12.18 15.64 -13.72
N ASP A 403 13.18 16.27 -14.31
CA ASP A 403 12.99 17.26 -15.37
C ASP A 403 12.83 16.50 -16.68
N LEU A 404 11.59 16.27 -17.09
CA LEU A 404 11.22 15.43 -18.20
C LEU A 404 10.97 16.29 -19.45
N ASN A 405 11.74 16.05 -20.50
CA ASN A 405 11.56 16.68 -21.80
C ASN A 405 10.75 15.76 -22.72
N ILE A 406 9.47 16.07 -22.89
CA ILE A 406 8.51 15.23 -23.63
C ILE A 406 8.43 15.68 -25.07
N ARG A 407 8.60 14.75 -26.00
CA ARG A 407 8.50 15.03 -27.43
C ARG A 407 7.07 15.33 -27.82
N VAL A 408 6.80 16.51 -28.36
CA VAL A 408 5.47 16.98 -28.77
C VAL A 408 5.56 17.78 -30.05
N ALA A 409 4.45 17.91 -30.80
CA ALA A 409 4.41 18.82 -31.93
C ALA A 409 4.10 20.24 -31.45
N LEU A 410 4.83 21.26 -31.94
CA LEU A 410 4.56 22.67 -31.61
C LEU A 410 3.10 23.07 -31.89
N SER A 411 2.51 22.55 -32.96
CA SER A 411 1.09 22.77 -33.32
C SER A 411 0.10 22.35 -32.23
N ASP A 412 0.48 21.39 -31.39
CA ASP A 412 -0.41 20.77 -30.41
C ASP A 412 -0.35 21.50 -29.06
N ILE A 413 0.68 22.34 -28.86
CA ILE A 413 0.90 23.12 -27.63
C ILE A 413 0.74 24.63 -27.85
N GLU A 414 0.92 25.13 -29.08
CA GLU A 414 0.71 26.53 -29.41
C GLU A 414 -0.70 26.77 -29.99
N ALA A 415 -1.58 27.42 -29.21
CA ALA A 415 -2.91 27.80 -29.69
C ALA A 415 -2.81 28.80 -30.87
N THR A 416 -3.41 28.45 -32.01
CA THR A 416 -3.36 29.22 -33.27
C THR A 416 -4.15 30.52 -33.19
N THR A 417 -3.50 31.59 -32.69
CA THR A 417 -3.58 33.01 -33.14
C THR A 417 -2.73 33.92 -32.25
N ARG A 418 -2.30 33.46 -31.07
CA ARG A 418 -1.26 34.06 -30.20
C ARG A 418 -0.57 32.92 -29.46
N ASN A 419 0.76 32.77 -29.58
CA ASN A 419 1.51 31.69 -28.95
C ASN A 419 1.45 31.83 -27.41
N CYS A 420 0.58 31.07 -26.76
CA CYS A 420 0.51 30.95 -25.31
C CYS A 420 1.35 29.75 -24.88
N GLU A 421 2.46 30.03 -24.20
CA GLU A 421 3.30 28.98 -23.61
C GLU A 421 2.56 28.30 -22.45
N THR A 422 2.82 27.02 -22.24
CA THR A 422 2.29 26.25 -21.09
C THR A 422 3.06 26.61 -19.82
N CYS A 423 2.40 26.52 -18.66
CA CYS A 423 3.06 26.59 -17.36
C CYS A 423 3.04 25.20 -16.72
N GLY A 424 4.19 24.51 -16.76
CA GLY A 424 4.27 23.10 -16.37
C GLY A 424 3.25 22.27 -17.15
N THR A 425 2.46 21.46 -16.45
CA THR A 425 1.40 20.61 -17.02
C THR A 425 0.11 21.38 -17.37
N ASN A 426 0.04 22.70 -17.10
CA ASN A 426 -1.17 23.49 -17.32
C ASN A 426 -1.08 24.33 -18.62
N SER A 427 -2.06 24.13 -19.51
CA SER A 427 -2.29 25.04 -20.64
C SER A 427 -3.12 26.24 -20.18
N VAL A 428 -2.51 27.43 -20.18
CA VAL A 428 -3.20 28.68 -19.79
C VAL A 428 -3.59 29.45 -21.06
N PRO A 429 -4.87 29.50 -21.44
CA PRO A 429 -5.29 30.15 -22.69
C PRO A 429 -5.35 31.67 -22.55
N TYR A 430 -5.34 32.38 -23.69
CA TYR A 430 -5.71 33.80 -23.73
C TYR A 430 -7.13 34.02 -23.15
N PRO A 431 -7.38 35.05 -22.32
CA PRO A 431 -6.48 36.15 -21.90
C PRO A 431 -5.63 35.88 -20.65
N LEU A 432 -5.69 34.69 -20.07
CA LEU A 432 -5.14 34.36 -18.74
C LEU A 432 -3.64 34.05 -18.74
N SER A 433 -3.11 33.71 -19.91
CA SER A 433 -1.70 33.37 -20.09
C SER A 433 -0.79 34.50 -19.59
N THR A 434 0.33 34.12 -18.97
CA THR A 434 1.35 35.05 -18.49
C THR A 434 2.45 35.33 -19.52
N GLY A 435 2.39 34.66 -20.67
CA GLY A 435 3.40 34.77 -21.71
C GLY A 435 3.48 36.20 -22.29
N PRO A 436 4.68 36.69 -22.61
CA PRO A 436 4.86 38.04 -23.17
C PRO A 436 4.16 38.25 -24.53
N LYS A 437 3.82 37.16 -25.24
CA LYS A 437 3.11 37.15 -26.54
C LYS A 437 1.64 36.72 -26.44
N CYS A 438 1.22 36.21 -25.29
CA CYS A 438 -0.15 35.77 -25.04
C CYS A 438 -0.51 36.03 -23.59
N GLY A 439 -1.46 36.94 -23.40
CA GLY A 439 -1.92 37.42 -22.11
C GLY A 439 -2.59 38.76 -22.34
N ASP A 440 -3.67 39.05 -21.62
CA ASP A 440 -4.23 40.39 -21.61
C ASP A 440 -3.78 41.09 -20.32
N PRO A 441 -3.10 42.25 -20.42
CA PRO A 441 -2.61 42.93 -19.23
C PRO A 441 -3.67 43.28 -18.19
N MET A 442 -4.93 43.42 -18.59
CA MET A 442 -6.04 43.63 -17.67
C MET A 442 -6.39 42.38 -16.84
N TYR A 443 -5.87 41.21 -17.21
CA TYR A 443 -6.19 39.90 -16.64
C TYR A 443 -4.93 39.17 -16.13
N PHE A 444 -3.78 39.86 -16.01
CA PHE A 444 -2.56 39.34 -15.36
C PHE A 444 -2.83 39.08 -13.87
N SER A 445 -3.38 37.91 -13.60
CA SER A 445 -3.57 37.39 -12.25
C SER A 445 -2.94 36.01 -12.12
N PHE A 446 -2.29 35.49 -13.15
CA PHE A 446 -1.51 34.25 -13.06
C PHE A 446 -0.03 34.58 -12.96
N HIS A 447 0.73 33.68 -12.34
CA HIS A 447 2.18 33.72 -12.27
C HIS A 447 2.68 32.30 -12.50
N CYS A 448 3.60 32.12 -13.46
CA CYS A 448 4.26 30.84 -13.67
C CYS A 448 5.65 30.88 -13.04
N ASN A 449 5.94 29.96 -12.13
CA ASN A 449 7.30 29.73 -11.67
C ASN A 449 8.03 28.83 -12.68
N ASN A 450 8.97 29.40 -13.43
CA ASN A 450 9.69 28.67 -14.46
C ASN A 450 10.66 27.60 -13.91
N ASP A 451 11.06 27.71 -12.64
CA ASP A 451 11.98 26.75 -12.02
C ASP A 451 11.23 25.49 -11.55
N THR A 452 9.98 25.64 -11.09
CA THR A 452 9.16 24.53 -10.58
C THR A 452 8.07 24.06 -11.54
N GLY A 453 7.73 24.88 -12.54
CA GLY A 453 6.56 24.66 -13.39
C GLY A 453 5.21 24.93 -12.70
N GLU A 454 5.24 25.48 -11.48
CA GLU A 454 4.04 25.75 -10.68
C GLU A 454 3.31 27.00 -11.19
N LEU A 455 2.01 26.84 -11.47
CA LEU A 455 1.13 27.94 -11.82
C LEU A 455 0.47 28.48 -10.55
N SER A 456 0.56 29.77 -10.30
CA SER A 456 -0.15 30.44 -9.19
C SER A 456 -1.12 31.49 -9.71
N PHE A 457 -2.16 31.75 -8.92
CA PHE A 457 -3.12 32.81 -9.11
C PHE A 457 -2.93 33.88 -8.01
N MET A 458 -2.61 35.09 -8.45
CA MET A 458 -2.46 36.30 -7.65
C MET A 458 -3.81 36.95 -7.42
N ALA A 459 -4.24 36.93 -6.18
CA ALA A 459 -5.42 37.61 -5.70
C ALA A 459 -5.05 38.79 -4.79
N PRO A 460 -5.97 39.76 -4.57
CA PRO A 460 -5.72 40.87 -3.64
C PRO A 460 -5.37 40.43 -2.22
N ASN A 461 -5.85 39.26 -1.80
CA ASN A 461 -5.66 38.69 -0.47
C ASN A 461 -4.52 37.65 -0.40
N GLY A 462 -3.82 37.37 -1.50
CA GLY A 462 -2.66 36.47 -1.51
C GLY A 462 -2.45 35.72 -2.81
N GLN A 463 -1.37 34.93 -2.82
CA GLN A 463 -1.04 34.01 -3.90
C GLN A 463 -1.56 32.60 -3.57
N TYR A 464 -2.19 31.96 -4.55
CA TYR A 464 -2.78 30.64 -4.46
C TYR A 464 -2.26 29.72 -5.56
N SER A 465 -1.89 28.48 -5.25
CA SER A 465 -1.44 27.50 -6.25
C SER A 465 -2.62 27.05 -7.11
N VAL A 466 -2.42 26.99 -8.43
CA VAL A 466 -3.43 26.58 -9.42
C VAL A 466 -3.19 25.13 -9.76
N VAL A 467 -4.18 24.30 -9.47
CA VAL A 467 -4.06 22.85 -9.62
C VAL A 467 -4.43 22.40 -11.04
N THR A 468 -5.45 23.04 -11.62
CA THR A 468 -5.93 22.70 -12.96
C THR A 468 -6.54 23.91 -13.66
N VAL A 469 -6.29 24.02 -14.96
CA VAL A 469 -6.96 24.95 -15.88
C VAL A 469 -7.72 24.13 -16.92
N ASN A 470 -9.01 24.44 -17.11
CA ASN A 470 -9.83 23.91 -18.19
C ASN A 470 -10.08 25.04 -19.21
N PRO A 471 -9.36 25.03 -20.35
CA PRO A 471 -9.49 26.07 -21.36
C PRO A 471 -10.89 26.15 -21.99
N ASP A 472 -11.51 25.00 -22.28
CA ASP A 472 -12.79 24.91 -22.96
C ASP A 472 -13.93 25.46 -22.10
N ALA A 473 -13.96 25.05 -20.83
CA ALA A 473 -14.92 25.55 -19.85
C ALA A 473 -14.58 26.96 -19.35
N ARG A 474 -13.36 27.45 -19.64
CA ARG A 474 -12.81 28.72 -19.13
C ARG A 474 -12.85 28.79 -17.60
N THR A 475 -12.49 27.69 -16.95
CA THR A 475 -12.47 27.55 -15.49
C THR A 475 -11.09 27.14 -14.99
N PHE A 476 -10.75 27.50 -13.77
CA PHE A 476 -9.56 27.02 -13.09
C PHE A 476 -9.85 26.72 -11.61
N VAL A 477 -9.00 25.89 -11.01
CA VAL A 477 -9.10 25.45 -9.62
C VAL A 477 -7.84 25.88 -8.88
N ILE A 478 -8.01 26.53 -7.74
CA ILE A 478 -6.92 26.90 -6.83
C ILE A 478 -6.97 26.07 -5.54
N GLN A 479 -5.80 25.78 -5.00
CA GLN A 479 -5.64 25.19 -3.68
C GLN A 479 -5.62 26.29 -2.61
N MET A 480 -6.45 26.17 -1.57
CA MET A 480 -6.41 27.06 -0.41
C MET A 480 -5.30 26.70 0.56
N LYS A 481 -4.80 27.72 1.26
CA LYS A 481 -3.85 27.55 2.36
C LYS A 481 -4.54 26.89 3.56
N ALA A 482 -3.87 25.93 4.20
CA ALA A 482 -4.41 25.11 5.29
C ALA A 482 -4.95 25.92 6.50
N GLU A 483 -4.39 27.10 6.78
CA GLU A 483 -4.86 27.99 7.85
C GLU A 483 -6.25 28.60 7.55
N GLU A 484 -6.62 28.74 6.28
CA GLU A 484 -7.92 29.28 5.84
C GLU A 484 -9.02 28.22 5.78
N ALA A 485 -8.64 26.93 5.85
CA ALA A 485 -9.50 25.75 5.74
C ALA A 485 -10.05 25.24 7.08
N ASN A 486 -9.32 25.44 8.18
CA ASN A 486 -9.53 24.72 9.45
C ASN A 486 -10.62 25.28 10.38
N ASN A 487 -11.38 26.30 9.97
CA ASN A 487 -12.44 26.86 10.80
C ASN A 487 -13.75 26.88 10.00
N CYS A 488 -14.77 26.12 10.40
CA CYS A 488 -16.09 26.20 9.77
C CYS A 488 -16.70 27.62 9.84
N ALA A 489 -16.33 28.41 10.85
CA ALA A 489 -16.64 29.85 10.93
C ALA A 489 -15.73 30.72 10.03
N ALA A 490 -14.51 30.25 9.73
CA ALA A 490 -13.63 30.85 8.73
C ALA A 490 -14.13 30.56 7.32
N LEU A 491 -14.64 29.37 6.98
CA LEU A 491 -15.22 29.10 5.65
C LEU A 491 -16.30 30.12 5.24
N HIS A 492 -17.12 30.61 6.19
CA HIS A 492 -18.06 31.71 5.94
C HIS A 492 -17.39 33.09 5.85
N THR A 493 -16.33 33.39 6.61
CA THR A 493 -15.63 34.70 6.56
C THR A 493 -14.56 34.79 5.46
N SER A 494 -13.91 33.69 5.11
CA SER A 494 -13.10 33.43 3.91
C SER A 494 -13.98 33.48 2.66
N ALA A 495 -15.20 32.92 2.67
CA ALA A 495 -16.18 33.16 1.61
C ALA A 495 -16.57 34.64 1.50
N SER A 496 -16.64 35.38 2.61
CA SER A 496 -16.85 36.84 2.60
C SER A 496 -15.65 37.64 2.07
N ARG A 497 -14.40 37.18 2.31
CA ARG A 497 -13.19 37.73 1.65
C ARG A 497 -13.13 37.33 0.17
N ILE A 498 -13.60 36.14 -0.18
CA ILE A 498 -13.64 35.67 -1.56
C ILE A 498 -14.77 36.34 -2.36
N LEU A 499 -15.86 36.76 -1.70
CA LEU A 499 -16.87 37.66 -2.26
C LEU A 499 -16.34 39.08 -2.53
N GLN A 500 -15.17 39.48 -1.99
CA GLN A 500 -14.48 40.71 -2.41
C GLN A 500 -13.77 40.58 -3.77
N PHE A 501 -13.51 39.36 -4.27
CA PHE A 501 -13.06 39.17 -5.67
C PHE A 501 -14.11 39.72 -6.64
N ASN A 502 -15.38 39.66 -6.25
CA ASN A 502 -16.51 40.05 -7.07
C ASN A 502 -16.56 41.58 -7.36
N GLN A 503 -15.77 42.42 -6.70
CA GLN A 503 -15.83 43.88 -6.92
C GLN A 503 -14.73 44.42 -7.85
N SER A 504 -13.62 43.70 -8.04
CA SER A 504 -12.50 44.17 -8.88
C SER A 504 -11.87 43.08 -9.78
N SER A 505 -12.21 41.80 -9.60
CA SER A 505 -11.67 40.71 -10.42
C SER A 505 -12.56 40.46 -11.65
N PRO A 506 -11.98 40.16 -12.82
CA PRO A 506 -12.74 39.73 -14.00
C PRO A 506 -13.35 38.31 -13.88
N PHE A 507 -13.20 37.64 -12.73
CA PHE A 507 -13.65 36.26 -12.50
C PHE A 507 -14.82 36.20 -11.49
N ASN A 508 -15.88 35.48 -11.85
CA ASN A 508 -16.99 35.05 -11.00
C ASN A 508 -16.67 33.73 -10.29
N VAL A 509 -17.02 33.62 -9.02
CA VAL A 509 -16.91 32.36 -8.25
C VAL A 509 -18.16 31.52 -8.47
N ASN A 510 -18.02 30.26 -8.93
CA ASN A 510 -19.16 29.49 -9.45
C ASN A 510 -19.84 28.56 -8.42
N SER A 511 -19.26 28.30 -7.23
CA SER A 511 -19.93 27.67 -6.05
C SER A 511 -18.93 27.31 -4.93
N THR A 512 -19.48 26.97 -3.75
CA THR A 512 -18.79 26.68 -2.48
C THR A 512 -18.32 25.22 -2.31
N TRP A 513 -17.01 25.09 -2.04
CA TRP A 513 -16.32 24.28 -1.03
C TRP A 513 -16.74 22.82 -0.78
N GLN A 514 -15.92 21.88 -1.25
CA GLN A 514 -15.54 20.68 -0.49
C GLN A 514 -14.02 20.62 -0.47
N LEU A 515 -13.42 20.49 0.71
CA LEU A 515 -11.99 20.17 0.89
C LEU A 515 -11.01 21.20 0.28
N ASN A 516 -11.06 22.48 0.67
CA ASN A 516 -9.99 23.48 0.41
C ASN A 516 -9.84 24.01 -1.03
N PHE A 517 -10.85 23.91 -1.90
CA PHE A 517 -10.75 24.38 -3.31
C PHE A 517 -11.77 25.47 -3.68
N GLY A 518 -11.30 26.52 -4.37
CA GLY A 518 -12.12 27.60 -4.93
C GLY A 518 -12.29 27.49 -6.45
N PHE A 519 -13.53 27.67 -6.95
CA PHE A 519 -13.88 27.54 -8.37
C PHE A 519 -14.18 28.89 -9.01
N TYR A 520 -13.50 29.21 -10.11
CA TYR A 520 -13.61 30.50 -10.79
C TYR A 520 -14.02 30.34 -12.26
N THR A 521 -14.88 31.24 -12.72
CA THR A 521 -15.42 31.39 -14.08
C THR A 521 -15.24 32.83 -14.52
N ARG A 522 -15.17 33.13 -15.82
CA ARG A 522 -15.04 34.51 -16.31
C ARG A 522 -16.37 35.29 -16.21
N ARG A 523 -16.33 36.58 -15.86
CA ARG A 523 -17.48 37.51 -16.02
C ARG A 523 -17.73 37.81 -17.49
N TYR A 524 -18.98 37.66 -17.93
CA TYR A 524 -19.44 38.25 -19.17
C TYR A 524 -19.51 39.77 -19.00
N GLY A 525 -18.84 40.50 -19.89
CA GLY A 525 -19.09 41.91 -20.14
C GLY A 525 -20.14 42.04 -21.24
#